data_AF-A0A7C6ZE54-F1
#
_entry.id   AF-A0A7C6ZE54-F1
#
_cell.length_a   1.000
_cell.length_b   1.000
_cell.length_c   1.000
_cell.angle_alpha   90.00
_cell.angle_beta   90.00
_cell.angle_gamma   90.00
#
_symmetry.space_group_name_H-M   'P 1'
#
loop_
_entity.id
_entity.type
_entity.pdbx_description
1 polymer ?
#
loop_
_entity_poly.entity_id
_entity_poly.type
_entity_poly.pdbx_seq_one_letter_code
_entity_poly.pdbx_strand_id
1 'polypeptide(L)'
;MSKPLRARRVPPYFGEAYWERETPKEVFTARLALAYYPEAGKLQVSLYWTDRETREKKRGKTLVLNREDFQANPEALAFLLNVLREWEESR
;
A
#
# COMPACT_ATOMS: atom_id res chain seq x y z
N MET A 1 21.41 20.69 1.57
CA MET A 1 19.96 20.97 1.42
C MET A 1 19.41 20.12 0.30
N SER A 2 18.67 19.05 0.61
CA SER A 2 18.07 18.16 -0.40
C SER A 2 16.93 18.89 -1.11
N LYS A 3 16.92 18.86 -2.45
CA LYS A 3 15.85 19.45 -3.26
C LYS A 3 14.50 18.82 -2.87
N PRO A 4 13.41 19.59 -2.75
CA PRO A 4 12.09 19.03 -2.48
C PRO A 4 11.70 18.09 -3.63
N LEU A 5 11.31 16.85 -3.29
CA LEU A 5 10.73 15.91 -4.24
C LEU A 5 9.44 16.53 -4.78
N ARG A 6 9.47 17.01 -6.03
CA ARG A 6 8.24 17.39 -6.73
C ARG A 6 7.46 16.11 -6.96
N ALA A 7 6.24 16.04 -6.43
CA ALA A 7 5.30 14.99 -6.78
C ALA A 7 5.20 14.93 -8.31
N ARG A 8 5.73 13.88 -8.92
CA ARG A 8 5.52 13.64 -10.35
C ARG A 8 4.01 13.53 -10.54
N ARG A 9 3.48 14.25 -11.55
CA ARG A 9 2.13 13.92 -12.06
C ARG A 9 2.23 12.49 -12.57
N VAL A 10 1.74 11.54 -11.77
CA VAL A 10 1.58 10.15 -12.22
C VAL A 10 0.51 10.23 -13.31
N PRO A 11 0.81 9.88 -14.57
CA PRO A 11 -0.21 9.84 -15.60
C PRO A 11 -1.35 8.90 -15.13
N PRO A 12 -2.61 9.17 -15.48
CA PRO A 12 -3.68 8.23 -15.20
C PRO A 12 -3.29 6.87 -15.78
N TYR A 13 -3.47 5.82 -14.98
CA TYR A 13 -3.10 4.46 -15.36
C TYR A 13 -3.91 4.05 -16.60
N PHE A 14 -3.22 3.77 -17.71
CA PHE A 14 -3.79 3.22 -18.94
C PHE A 14 -3.40 1.74 -19.03
N GLY A 15 -4.33 0.86 -18.66
CA GLY A 15 -4.17 -0.60 -18.69
C GLY A 15 -5.32 -1.29 -17.96
N GLU A 16 -5.46 -2.60 -18.13
CA GLU A 16 -6.35 -3.39 -17.28
C GLU A 16 -5.90 -3.26 -15.83
N ALA A 17 -6.88 -3.09 -14.94
CA ALA A 17 -6.63 -2.97 -13.52
C ALA A 17 -5.95 -4.23 -12.99
N TYR A 18 -4.77 -4.08 -12.36
CA TYR A 18 -4.03 -5.25 -11.86
C TYR A 18 -4.84 -6.09 -10.87
N TRP A 19 -5.78 -5.49 -10.14
CA TRP A 19 -6.66 -6.18 -9.19
C TRP A 19 -7.71 -7.07 -9.84
N GLU A 20 -7.91 -6.98 -11.15
CA GLU A 20 -8.80 -7.88 -11.92
C GLU A 20 -8.08 -9.16 -12.36
N ARG A 21 -6.74 -9.12 -12.45
CA ARG A 21 -5.92 -10.20 -12.98
C ARG A 21 -5.22 -11.01 -11.90
N GLU A 22 -5.03 -10.42 -10.73
CA GLU A 22 -4.30 -11.02 -9.63
C GLU A 22 -5.17 -11.01 -8.35
N THR A 23 -5.35 -12.18 -7.75
CA THR A 23 -5.96 -12.27 -6.41
C THR A 23 -4.92 -11.91 -5.36
N PRO A 24 -5.14 -10.87 -4.54
CA PRO A 24 -4.16 -10.44 -3.55
C PRO A 24 -4.03 -11.42 -2.37
N LYS A 25 -2.87 -11.39 -1.74
CA LYS A 25 -2.69 -11.89 -0.37
C LYS A 25 -3.18 -10.83 0.60
N GLU A 26 -4.24 -11.12 1.35
CA GLU A 26 -4.91 -10.12 2.18
C GLU A 26 -4.81 -10.41 3.67
N VAL A 27 -4.60 -9.35 4.44
CA VAL A 27 -4.65 -9.36 5.91
C VAL A 27 -5.46 -8.17 6.40
N PHE A 28 -6.30 -8.41 7.40
CA PHE A 28 -7.18 -7.41 7.99
C PHE A 28 -6.76 -7.16 9.42
N THR A 29 -6.65 -5.88 9.79
CA THR A 29 -6.50 -5.44 11.18
C THR A 29 -7.81 -4.80 11.66
N ALA A 30 -7.81 -4.25 12.88
CA ALA A 30 -8.96 -3.49 13.38
C ALA A 30 -9.28 -2.25 12.52
N ARG A 31 -8.28 -1.64 11.87
CA ARG A 31 -8.43 -0.34 11.17
C ARG A 31 -7.97 -0.34 9.72
N LEU A 32 -7.18 -1.32 9.31
CA LEU A 32 -6.53 -1.37 8.00
C LEU A 32 -6.76 -2.70 7.28
N ALA A 33 -6.88 -2.62 5.95
CA ALA A 33 -6.66 -3.71 5.00
C ALA A 33 -5.25 -3.62 4.45
N LEU A 34 -4.55 -4.75 4.42
CA LEU A 34 -3.33 -4.91 3.64
C LEU A 34 -3.63 -5.90 2.52
N ALA A 35 -3.47 -5.49 1.27
CA ALA A 35 -3.63 -6.36 0.12
C ALA A 35 -2.35 -6.32 -0.73
N TYR A 36 -1.64 -7.44 -0.76
CA TYR A 36 -0.38 -7.58 -1.48
C TYR A 36 -0.58 -8.33 -2.79
N TYR A 37 -0.19 -7.68 -3.88
CA TYR A 37 -0.23 -8.14 -5.26
C TYR A 37 1.22 -8.41 -5.72
N PRO A 38 1.80 -9.60 -5.43
CA PRO A 38 3.19 -9.93 -5.78
C PRO A 38 3.53 -9.84 -7.27
N GLU A 39 2.63 -10.24 -8.18
CA GLU A 39 2.87 -10.19 -9.64
C GLU A 39 2.87 -8.75 -10.13
N ALA A 40 1.89 -7.95 -9.73
CA ALA A 40 1.82 -6.53 -10.05
C ALA A 40 2.85 -5.68 -9.28
N GLY A 41 3.49 -6.24 -8.25
CA GLY A 41 4.44 -5.54 -7.39
C GLY A 41 3.81 -4.40 -6.60
N LYS A 42 2.54 -4.53 -6.20
CA LYS A 42 1.80 -3.49 -5.46
C LYS A 42 1.42 -3.96 -4.06
N LEU A 43 1.50 -3.07 -3.08
CA LEU A 43 0.91 -3.26 -1.76
C LEU A 43 -0.12 -2.15 -1.51
N GLN A 44 -1.38 -2.52 -1.38
CA GLN A 44 -2.43 -1.60 -0.99
C GLN A 44 -2.55 -1.56 0.54
N VAL A 45 -2.63 -0.35 1.08
CA VAL A 45 -2.96 -0.07 2.47
C VAL A 45 -4.25 0.75 2.49
N SER A 46 -5.35 0.11 2.86
CA SER A 46 -6.67 0.73 2.86
C SER A 46 -7.16 0.97 4.29
N LEU A 47 -7.73 2.14 4.55
CA LEU A 47 -8.53 2.35 5.74
C LEU A 47 -9.82 1.54 5.64
N TYR A 48 -10.22 0.89 6.72
CA TYR A 48 -11.56 0.32 6.83
C TYR A 48 -12.47 1.27 7.62
N TRP A 49 -13.70 1.37 7.15
CA TRP A 49 -14.81 1.90 7.93
C TRP A 49 -15.94 0.89 7.91
N THR A 50 -16.71 0.85 8.99
CA THR A 50 -17.91 0.02 9.06
C THR A 50 -19.08 0.84 8.56
N ASP A 51 -19.77 0.31 7.55
CA ASP A 51 -20.99 0.90 7.06
C ASP A 51 -22.04 0.88 8.18
N ARG A 52 -22.68 2.02 8.44
CA ARG A 52 -23.62 2.14 9.56
C ARG A 52 -24.93 1.41 9.28
N GLU A 53 -25.31 1.30 8.01
CA GLU A 53 -26.56 0.68 7.57
C GLU A 53 -26.36 -0.82 7.36
N THR A 54 -25.33 -1.22 6.62
CA THR A 54 -25.11 -2.63 6.28
C THR A 54 -24.26 -3.38 7.29
N ARG A 55 -23.60 -2.68 8.22
CA ARG A 55 -22.59 -3.23 9.16
C ARG A 55 -21.40 -3.92 8.48
N GLU A 56 -21.26 -3.77 7.16
CA GLU A 56 -20.15 -4.34 6.41
C GLU A 56 -18.89 -3.49 6.53
N LYS A 57 -17.73 -4.14 6.51
CA LYS A 57 -16.44 -3.44 6.45
C LYS A 57 -16.18 -2.99 5.01
N LYS A 58 -16.22 -1.68 4.77
CA LYS A 58 -15.95 -1.08 3.46
C LYS A 58 -14.56 -0.46 3.41
N ARG A 59 -13.85 -0.66 2.29
CA ARG A 59 -12.57 -0.01 2.03
C ARG A 59 -12.82 1.47 1.76
N GLY A 60 -12.12 2.33 2.50
CA GLY A 60 -12.11 3.77 2.29
C GLY A 60 -10.90 4.19 1.48
N LYS A 61 -10.24 5.26 1.92
CA LYS A 61 -9.02 5.77 1.28
C LYS A 61 -7.94 4.68 1.24
N THR A 62 -7.39 4.47 0.04
CA THR A 62 -6.35 3.47 -0.23
C THR A 62 -5.08 4.17 -0.68
N LEU A 63 -3.97 3.84 -0.02
CA LEU A 63 -2.62 4.16 -0.47
C LEU A 63 -2.05 2.93 -1.18
N VAL A 64 -1.34 3.13 -2.28
CA VAL A 64 -0.65 2.05 -3.00
C VAL A 64 0.84 2.28 -2.91
N LEU A 65 1.56 1.30 -2.36
CA LEU A 65 3.02 1.24 -2.36
C LEU A 65 3.46 0.42 -3.58
N ASN A 66 4.28 1.01 -4.45
CA ASN A 66 4.75 0.37 -5.68
C ASN A 66 6.19 -0.13 -5.53
N ARG A 67 6.45 -1.39 -5.87
CA ARG A 67 7.80 -1.98 -5.84
C ARG A 67 8.81 -1.14 -6.63
N GLU A 68 8.44 -0.65 -7.81
CA GLU A 68 9.33 0.14 -8.66
C GLU A 68 9.75 1.47 -7.99
N ASP A 69 8.85 2.12 -7.26
CA ASP A 69 9.15 3.37 -6.56
C ASP A 69 10.15 3.13 -5.43
N PHE A 70 10.01 2.01 -4.70
CA PHE A 70 10.95 1.61 -3.65
C PHE A 70 12.29 1.11 -4.21
N GLN A 71 12.30 0.47 -5.38
CA GLN A 71 13.53 0.10 -6.09
C GLN A 71 14.29 1.34 -6.58
N ALA A 72 13.57 2.36 -7.06
CA ALA A 72 14.15 3.64 -7.47
C ALA A 72 14.61 4.51 -6.28
N ASN A 73 14.08 4.27 -5.07
CA ASN A 73 14.42 5.01 -3.86
C ASN A 73 14.81 4.06 -2.71
N PRO A 74 16.03 3.47 -2.74
CA PRO A 74 16.47 2.48 -1.74
C PRO A 74 16.41 2.97 -0.29
N GLU A 75 16.60 4.28 -0.07
CA GLU A 75 16.49 4.90 1.26
C GLU A 75 15.09 4.74 1.86
N ALA A 76 14.03 4.90 1.04
CA ALA A 76 12.65 4.72 1.49
C ALA A 76 12.37 3.25 1.84
N LEU A 77 12.95 2.31 1.08
CA LEU A 77 12.80 0.88 1.37
C LEU A 77 13.51 0.51 2.67
N ALA A 78 14.74 0.97 2.86
CA ALA A 78 15.51 0.76 4.08
C ALA A 78 14.79 1.32 5.30
N PHE A 79 14.26 2.55 5.19
CA PHE A 79 13.49 3.18 6.26
C PHE A 79 12.26 2.33 6.65
N LEU A 80 11.46 1.91 5.66
CA LEU A 80 10.28 1.09 5.92
C LEU A 80 10.64 -0.27 6.55
N LEU A 81 11.70 -0.93 6.08
CA LEU A 81 12.17 -2.19 6.65
C LEU A 81 12.62 -2.04 8.11
N ASN A 82 13.32 -0.96 8.44
CA ASN A 82 13.78 -0.71 9.81
C ASN A 82 12.60 -0.54 10.78
N VAL A 83 11.58 0.24 10.40
CA VAL A 83 10.37 0.42 11.22
C VAL A 83 9.67 -0.91 11.48
N LEU A 84 9.52 -1.74 10.44
CA LEU A 84 8.86 -3.04 10.58
C LEU A 84 9.65 -4.02 11.46
N ARG A 85 10.99 -4.01 11.39
CA ARG A 85 11.85 -4.83 12.25
C ARG A 85 11.77 -4.39 13.71
N GLU A 86 11.84 -3.08 13.97
CA GLU A 86 11.70 -2.53 15.33
C GLU A 86 10.37 -2.95 15.97
N TRP A 87 9.27 -2.94 15.21
CA TRP A 87 7.97 -3.39 15.69
C TRP A 87 7.89 -4.90 15.92
N GLU A 88 8.61 -5.71 15.13
CA GLU A 88 8.69 -7.16 15.32
C GLU A 88 9.46 -7.51 16.60
N GLU A 89 10.58 -6.82 16.86
CA GLU A 89 11.40 -6.98 18.08
C GLU A 89 10.69 -6.49 19.35
N SER A 90 9.72 -5.57 19.20
CA SER A 90 8.92 -5.03 20.30
C SER A 90 7.70 -5.91 20.68
N ARG A 91 7.53 -7.07 20.05
CA ARG A 91 6.47 -8.04 20.36
C ARG A 91 6.84 -8.96 21.50
#